data_AF-A0A5C0ZKN4-F1
#
_entry.id   AF-A0A5C0ZKN4-F1
#
_cell.length_a   1.000
_cell.length_b   1.000
_cell.length_c   1.000
_cell.angle_alpha   90.00
_cell.angle_beta   90.00
_cell.angle_gamma   90.00
#
_symmetry.space_group_name_H-M   'P 1'
#
loop_
_entity.id
_entity.type
_entity.pdbx_description
1 polymer ?
#
loop_
_entity_poly.entity_id
_entity_poly.type
_entity_poly.pdbx_seq_one_letter_code
_entity_poly.pdbx_strand_id
1 'polypeptide(L)'
;MIDPGELRLGNILHHKSGKTVDVTVGIIEQFVCDKKFSNKVWYPIHLTEEWLIKLGLHEVLGVYAVYGRELNLKLSDGYWEAYFKGKYVYVIKHVHQLQNLFYALTGQELVTKPAN
;
A
#
# COMPACT_ATOMS: atom_id res chain seq x y z
N MET A 1 7.36 7.10 -11.15
CA MET A 1 7.15 5.74 -11.68
C MET A 1 7.46 4.80 -10.53
N ILE A 2 6.64 3.80 -10.28
CA ILE A 2 6.94 2.80 -9.23
C ILE A 2 8.14 1.98 -9.72
N ASP A 3 9.13 1.77 -8.85
CA ASP A 3 10.23 0.86 -9.14
C ASP A 3 9.68 -0.58 -9.18
N PRO A 4 9.88 -1.35 -10.27
CA PRO A 4 9.45 -2.74 -10.33
C PRO A 4 9.94 -3.62 -9.17
N GLY A 5 11.10 -3.31 -8.58
CA GLY A 5 11.63 -4.01 -7.41
C GLY A 5 10.86 -3.75 -6.10
N GLU A 6 10.04 -2.70 -6.05
CA GLU A 6 9.14 -2.42 -4.92
C GLU A 6 7.78 -3.13 -5.04
N LEU A 7 7.52 -3.82 -6.17
CA LEU A 7 6.26 -4.51 -6.40
C LEU A 7 6.25 -5.92 -5.83
N ARG A 8 5.13 -6.26 -5.20
CA ARG A 8 4.81 -7.59 -4.67
C ARG A 8 3.36 -7.95 -5.00
N LEU A 9 3.08 -9.24 -5.00
CA LEU A 9 1.70 -9.73 -5.00
C LEU A 9 0.89 -9.02 -3.90
N GLY A 10 -0.34 -8.63 -4.24
CA GLY A 10 -1.24 -7.88 -3.36
C GLY A 10 -1.08 -6.36 -3.40
N ASN A 11 -0.05 -5.80 -4.06
CA ASN A 11 0.04 -4.35 -4.21
C ASN A 11 -1.07 -3.79 -5.11
N ILE A 12 -1.55 -2.58 -4.78
CA ILE A 12 -2.52 -1.86 -5.60
C ILE A 12 -1.76 -0.88 -6.52
N LEU A 13 -1.99 -0.98 -7.82
CA LEU A 13 -1.38 -0.12 -8.84
C LEU A 13 -2.39 0.80 -9.50
N HIS A 14 -1.95 2.00 -9.83
CA HIS A 14 -2.72 2.94 -10.64
C HIS A 14 -2.12 3.11 -12.02
N HIS A 15 -2.93 2.81 -13.03
CA HIS A 15 -2.59 3.03 -14.43
C HIS A 15 -2.89 4.47 -14.83
N LYS A 16 -2.09 5.04 -15.74
CA LYS A 16 -2.32 6.37 -16.33
C LYS A 16 -3.71 6.61 -16.89
N SER A 17 -4.40 5.55 -17.32
CA SER A 17 -5.79 5.63 -17.80
C SER A 17 -6.82 5.77 -16.67
N GLY A 18 -6.40 5.94 -15.42
CA GLY A 18 -7.28 6.05 -14.25
C GLY A 18 -7.72 4.72 -13.63
N LYS A 19 -7.31 3.59 -14.21
CA LYS A 19 -7.70 2.24 -13.75
C LYS A 19 -6.80 1.78 -12.60
N THR A 20 -7.40 1.29 -11.53
CA THR A 20 -6.71 0.64 -10.41
C THR A 20 -6.72 -0.87 -10.60
N VAL A 21 -5.60 -1.54 -10.31
CA VAL A 21 -5.46 -3.00 -10.46
C VAL A 21 -4.62 -3.58 -9.32
N ASP A 22 -5.04 -4.71 -8.78
CA ASP A 22 -4.26 -5.49 -7.80
C ASP A 22 -3.21 -6.35 -8.49
N VAL A 23 -1.96 -6.31 -8.02
CA VAL A 23 -0.87 -7.16 -8.50
C VAL A 23 -1.16 -8.61 -8.12
N THR A 24 -1.67 -9.37 -9.09
CA THR A 24 -1.87 -10.82 -8.99
C THR A 24 -0.77 -11.57 -9.75
N VAL A 25 -0.70 -12.89 -9.58
CA VAL A 25 0.26 -13.74 -10.32
C VAL A 25 0.10 -13.55 -11.82
N GLY A 26 -1.14 -13.48 -12.33
CA GLY A 26 -1.39 -13.24 -13.76
C GLY A 26 -0.90 -11.87 -14.26
N ILE A 27 -0.80 -10.86 -13.39
CA ILE A 27 -0.20 -9.57 -13.74
C ILE A 27 1.33 -9.66 -13.74
N ILE A 28 1.92 -10.37 -12.78
CA ILE A 28 3.38 -10.63 -12.78
C ILE A 28 3.78 -11.43 -14.01
N GLU A 29 3.00 -12.44 -14.38
CA GLU A 29 3.21 -13.20 -15.64
C GLU A 29 3.14 -12.27 -16.85
N GLN A 30 2.22 -11.30 -16.88
CA GLN A 30 2.22 -10.27 -17.93
C GLN A 30 3.45 -9.35 -17.87
N PHE A 31 3.98 -9.02 -16.70
CA PHE A 31 5.23 -8.26 -16.55
C PHE A 31 6.46 -9.01 -17.07
N VAL A 32 6.54 -10.33 -16.81
CA VAL A 32 7.70 -11.16 -17.16
C VAL A 32 7.63 -11.65 -18.62
N CYS A 33 6.45 -12.03 -19.11
CA CYS A 33 6.29 -12.67 -20.41
C CYS A 33 5.91 -11.70 -21.54
N ASP A 34 5.29 -10.55 -21.24
CA ASP A 34 4.74 -9.66 -22.28
C ASP A 34 5.44 -8.29 -22.30
N LYS A 35 6.35 -8.09 -23.27
CA LYS A 35 7.02 -6.80 -23.54
C LYS A 35 6.06 -5.66 -23.89
N LYS A 36 4.75 -5.93 -24.08
CA LYS A 36 3.73 -4.90 -24.28
C LYS A 36 3.29 -4.21 -22.98
N PHE A 37 3.46 -4.86 -21.83
CA PHE A 37 3.13 -4.27 -20.53
C PHE A 37 4.29 -3.46 -19.93
N SER A 38 5.54 -3.74 -20.33
CA SER A 38 6.72 -2.95 -19.93
C SER A 38 6.69 -1.49 -20.42
N ASN A 39 5.82 -1.17 -21.40
CA ASN A 39 5.58 0.20 -21.85
C ASN A 39 4.53 0.97 -21.01
N LYS A 40 3.90 0.32 -20.01
CA LYS A 40 2.94 0.99 -19.11
C LYS A 40 3.68 1.60 -17.93
N VAL A 41 3.63 2.93 -17.83
CA VAL A 41 4.17 3.66 -16.68
C VAL A 41 3.16 3.61 -15.54
N TRP A 42 3.50 2.91 -14.46
CA TRP A 42 2.72 2.84 -13.23
C TRP A 42 3.12 3.96 -12.27
N TYR A 43 2.14 4.61 -11.68
CA TYR A 43 2.35 5.75 -10.80
C TYR A 43 2.04 5.37 -9.36
N PRO A 44 2.91 5.77 -8.41
CA PRO A 44 2.65 5.53 -7.00
C PRO A 44 1.40 6.31 -6.58
N ILE A 45 0.52 5.63 -5.85
CA ILE A 45 -0.68 6.24 -5.29
C ILE A 45 -0.29 6.89 -3.97
N HIS A 46 -0.52 8.20 -3.84
CA HIS A 46 -0.28 8.90 -2.59
C HIS A 46 -1.16 8.33 -1.48
N LEU A 47 -0.55 8.13 -0.32
CA LEU A 47 -1.27 7.65 0.85
C LEU A 47 -2.12 8.80 1.41
N THR A 48 -3.43 8.68 1.25
CA THR A 48 -4.42 9.58 1.84
C THR A 48 -5.17 8.88 2.96
N GLU A 49 -5.85 9.64 3.80
CA GLU A 49 -6.72 9.11 4.83
C GLU A 49 -7.79 8.16 4.26
N GLU A 50 -8.39 8.50 3.12
CA GLU A 50 -9.35 7.63 2.43
C GLU A 50 -8.77 6.24 2.11
N TRP A 51 -7.48 6.18 1.74
CA TRP A 51 -6.81 4.90 1.51
C TRP A 51 -6.58 4.13 2.81
N LEU A 52 -6.27 4.80 3.91
CA LEU A 52 -6.14 4.14 5.23
C LEU A 52 -7.45 3.46 5.61
N ILE A 53 -8.57 4.17 5.46
CA ILE A 53 -9.91 3.64 5.75
C ILE A 53 -10.25 2.48 4.81
N LYS A 54 -10.01 2.62 3.50
CA LYS A 54 -10.24 1.55 2.50
C LYS A 54 -9.43 0.29 2.79
N LEU A 55 -8.21 0.45 3.29
CA LEU A 55 -7.31 -0.65 3.69
C LEU A 55 -7.65 -1.21 5.09
N GLY A 56 -8.73 -0.73 5.70
CA GLY A 56 -9.25 -1.29 6.95
C GLY A 56 -8.57 -0.78 8.22
N LEU A 57 -7.77 0.30 8.13
CA LEU A 57 -7.26 0.98 9.32
C LEU A 57 -8.38 1.81 9.95
N HIS A 58 -8.28 1.97 11.27
CA HIS A 58 -9.24 2.72 12.06
C HIS A 58 -8.52 3.84 12.79
N GLU A 59 -9.11 5.04 12.76
CA GLU A 59 -8.61 6.17 13.53
C GLU A 59 -9.02 6.05 14.99
N VAL A 60 -8.07 6.25 15.90
CA VAL A 60 -8.28 6.39 17.34
C VAL A 60 -7.41 7.54 17.81
N LEU A 61 -8.05 8.63 18.23
CA LEU A 61 -7.38 9.83 18.78
C LEU A 61 -6.29 10.41 17.84
N GLY A 62 -6.57 10.51 16.53
CA GLY A 62 -5.61 11.03 15.55
C GLY A 62 -4.51 10.05 15.13
N VAL A 63 -4.62 8.78 15.50
CA VAL A 63 -3.69 7.71 15.11
C VAL A 63 -4.46 6.61 14.39
N TYR A 64 -4.00 6.20 13.21
CA TYR A 64 -4.60 5.09 12.47
C TYR A 64 -3.93 3.79 12.85
N ALA A 65 -4.70 2.79 13.25
CA ALA A 65 -4.19 1.48 13.63
C ALA A 65 -4.90 0.36 12.86
N VAL A 66 -4.18 -0.74 12.63
CA VAL A 66 -4.81 -1.99 12.20
C VAL A 66 -5.27 -2.76 13.44
N TYR A 67 -6.55 -3.12 13.51
CA TYR A 67 -7.11 -3.81 14.68
C TYR A 67 -6.36 -5.12 14.97
N GLY A 68 -6.00 -5.34 16.24
CA GLY A 68 -5.24 -6.53 16.67
C GLY A 68 -3.78 -6.57 16.21
N ARG A 69 -3.23 -5.46 15.72
CA ARG A 69 -1.84 -5.32 15.29
C ARG A 69 -1.20 -4.10 15.96
N GLU A 70 0.10 -4.17 16.18
CA GLU A 70 0.88 -3.10 16.81
C GLU A 70 1.47 -2.11 15.78
N LEU A 71 0.83 -1.99 14.61
CA LEU A 71 1.20 -1.04 13.56
C LEU A 71 0.28 0.17 13.63
N ASN A 72 0.86 1.34 13.88
CA ASN A 72 0.19 2.62 13.98
C ASN A 72 0.75 3.61 12.96
N LEU A 73 -0.11 4.44 12.38
CA LEU A 73 0.26 5.55 11.51
C LEU A 73 -0.18 6.86 12.13
N LYS A 74 0.72 7.83 12.18
CA LYS A 74 0.44 9.18 12.67
C LYS A 74 0.75 10.18 11.57
N LEU A 75 -0.15 11.14 11.34
CA LEU A 75 0.13 12.26 10.46
C LEU A 75 0.98 13.30 11.21
N SER A 76 2.17 13.59 10.68
CA SER A 76 3.13 14.54 11.25
C SER A 76 3.78 15.31 10.10
N ASP A 77 3.76 16.64 10.15
CA ASP A 77 4.34 17.53 9.14
C ASP A 77 3.94 17.20 7.68
N GLY A 78 2.69 16.75 7.48
CA GLY A 78 2.16 16.39 6.15
C GLY A 78 2.58 15.01 5.64
N TYR A 79 3.24 14.20 6.48
CA TYR A 79 3.66 12.83 6.15
C TYR A 79 3.09 11.80 7.13
N TRP A 80 2.88 10.57 6.65
CA TRP A 80 2.47 9.47 7.51
C TRP A 80 3.69 8.78 8.11
N GLU A 81 3.87 8.90 9.42
CA GLU A 81 4.90 8.19 10.15
C GLU A 81 4.37 6.85 10.65
N ALA A 82 5.07 5.77 10.33
CA ALA A 82 4.74 4.43 10.79
C ALA A 82 5.49 4.09 12.07
N TYR A 83 4.74 3.57 13.04
CA TYR A 83 5.21 3.11 14.32
C TYR A 83 4.84 1.65 14.51
N PHE A 84 5.81 0.82 14.90
CA PHE A 84 5.58 -0.58 15.24
C PHE A 84 6.00 -0.82 16.69
N LYS A 85 5.10 -1.38 17.52
CA LYS A 85 5.35 -1.53 18.97
C LYS A 85 5.77 -0.22 19.66
N GLY A 86 5.17 0.90 19.23
CA GLY A 86 5.46 2.24 19.73
C GLY A 86 6.80 2.84 19.27
N LYS A 87 7.58 2.13 18.43
CA LYS A 87 8.85 2.64 17.89
C LYS A 87 8.66 3.15 16.47
N TYR A 88 9.24 4.31 16.17
CA TYR A 88 9.30 4.83 14.81
C TYR A 88 10.01 3.83 13.89
N VAL A 89 9.41 3.56 12.73
CA VAL A 89 9.95 2.66 11.71
C VAL A 89 10.35 3.44 10.47
N TYR A 90 9.40 4.16 9.88
CA TYR A 90 9.58 4.74 8.54
C TYR A 90 8.50 5.76 8.20
N VAL A 91 8.78 6.67 7.25
CA VAL A 91 7.78 7.57 6.66
C VAL A 91 7.17 6.95 5.41
N ILE A 92 5.84 6.83 5.39
CA ILE A 92 5.08 6.28 4.29
C ILE A 92 4.46 7.40 3.45
N LYS A 93 4.75 7.39 2.16
CA LYS A 93 4.22 8.38 1.19
C LYS A 93 3.18 7.77 0.27
N HIS A 94 3.26 6.46 0.04
CA HIS A 94 2.48 5.79 -0.98
C HIS A 94 1.79 4.53 -0.46
N VAL A 95 0.68 4.16 -1.08
CA VAL A 95 -0.13 2.98 -0.72
C VAL A 95 0.69 1.70 -0.76
N HIS A 96 1.52 1.50 -1.79
CA HIS A 96 2.33 0.28 -1.93
C HIS A 96 3.35 0.12 -0.79
N GLN A 97 3.90 1.21 -0.29
CA GLN A 97 4.82 1.20 0.85
C GLN A 97 4.14 0.72 2.14
N LEU A 98 2.88 1.14 2.37
CA LEU A 98 2.08 0.64 3.49
C LEU A 98 1.79 -0.86 3.37
N GLN A 99 1.40 -1.31 2.18
CA GLN A 99 1.10 -2.72 1.92
C GLN A 99 2.34 -3.60 2.10
N ASN A 100 3.50 -3.13 1.62
CA ASN A 100 4.76 -3.85 1.77
C ASN A 100 5.20 -3.91 3.25
N LEU A 101 5.08 -2.80 3.99
CA LEU A 101 5.38 -2.78 5.42
C LEU A 101 4.46 -3.73 6.19
N PHE A 102 3.15 -3.69 5.91
CA PHE A 102 2.19 -4.56 6.57
C PHE A 102 2.51 -6.05 6.35
N TYR A 103 2.82 -6.43 5.11
CA TYR A 103 3.22 -7.79 4.81
C TYR A 103 4.54 -8.18 5.49
N ALA A 104 5.55 -7.32 5.46
CA ALA A 104 6.83 -7.59 6.12
C ALA A 104 6.67 -7.83 7.63
N LEU A 105 5.71 -7.15 8.27
CA LEU A 105 5.44 -7.29 9.70
C LEU A 105 4.53 -8.47 10.05
N THR A 106 3.65 -8.91 9.15
CA THR A 106 2.56 -9.85 9.47
C THR A 106 2.56 -11.14 8.66
N GLY A 107 3.25 -11.17 7.53
CA GLY A 107 3.15 -12.24 6.52
C GLY A 107 1.80 -12.28 5.79
N GLN A 108 0.92 -11.30 5.99
CA GLN A 108 -0.43 -11.25 5.42
C GLN A 108 -0.59 -10.05 4.48
N GLU A 109 -1.43 -10.21 3.46
CA GLU A 109 -1.76 -9.13 2.53
C GLU A 109 -2.69 -8.09 3.18
N LEU A 110 -2.40 -6.81 2.96
CA LEU A 110 -3.30 -5.72 3.33
C LEU A 110 -4.34 -5.55 2.22
N VAL A 111 -5.46 -6.27 2.36
CA VAL A 111 -6.60 -6.23 1.43
C VAL A 111 -7.58 -5.11 1.79
N THR A 112 -8.20 -4.52 0.77
CA THR A 112 -9.27 -3.55 0.95
C THR A 112 -10.50 -4.20 1.57
N LYS A 113 -11.19 -3.49 2.46
CA LYS A 113 -12.50 -3.96 2.93
C LYS A 113 -13.50 -3.85 1.78
N PRO A 114 -14.34 -4.86 1.54
CA PRO A 114 -15.48 -4.68 0.64
C PRO A 114 -16.36 -3.56 1.21
N ALA A 115 -16.81 -2.65 0.35
CA ALA A 115 -17.80 -1.66 0.72
C ALA A 115 -19.08 -2.41 1.14
N ASN A 116 -19.47 -2.27 2.41
CA ASN A 116 -20.77 -2.73 2.89
C ASN A 116 -21.86 -1.75 2.44
#